data_AF-A0A401ICK4-F1
#
_entry.id   AF-A0A401ICK4-F1
#
_cell.length_a   1.000
_cell.length_b   1.000
_cell.length_c   1.000
_cell.angle_alpha   90.00
_cell.angle_beta   90.00
_cell.angle_gamma   90.00
#
_symmetry.space_group_name_H-M   'P 1'
#
loop_
_entity.id
_entity.type
_entity.pdbx_description
1 polymer ?
#
loop_
_entity_poly.entity_id
_entity_poly.type
_entity_poly.pdbx_seq_one_letter_code
_entity_poly.pdbx_strand_id
1 'polypeptide(L)'
;MTEILGNLSSNAIMHDFLHNLMIGEITWLTGIFWLAIAAIISMIGGAIGGILLAGKDLGYELAALLGGLFGPAGVIPVAMIGLVILKLV
;
A
#
# COMPACT_ATOMS: atom_id res chain seq x y z
N MET A 1 -15.10 13.98 -19.63
CA MET A 1 -13.80 13.69 -18.98
C MET A 1 -13.16 14.95 -18.40
N THR A 2 -13.25 16.11 -19.06
CA THR A 2 -12.79 17.42 -18.57
C THR A 2 -13.60 17.99 -17.40
N GLU A 3 -14.92 17.80 -17.38
CA GLU A 3 -15.77 18.27 -16.26
C GLU A 3 -15.55 17.51 -14.95
N ILE A 4 -15.28 16.19 -15.02
CA ILE A 4 -14.98 15.37 -13.83
C ILE A 4 -13.64 15.81 -13.24
N LEU A 5 -12.62 16.03 -14.07
CA LEU A 5 -11.32 16.54 -13.63
C LEU A 5 -11.42 17.97 -13.07
N GLY A 6 -12.27 18.82 -13.67
CA GLY A 6 -12.55 20.17 -13.18
C GLY A 6 -13.23 20.18 -11.80
N ASN A 7 -14.19 19.26 -11.57
CA ASN A 7 -14.83 19.10 -10.27
C ASN A 7 -13.95 18.40 -9.22
N LEU A 8 -13.00 17.57 -9.65
CA LEU A 8 -12.04 16.92 -8.77
C LEU A 8 -10.98 17.91 -8.27
N SER A 9 -10.56 18.85 -9.14
CA SER A 9 -9.63 19.93 -8.80
C SER A 9 -10.26 21.06 -7.98
N SER A 10 -11.58 21.27 -8.06
CA SER A 10 -12.29 22.28 -7.26
C SER A 10 -12.62 21.81 -5.85
N ASN A 11 -12.36 20.53 -5.53
CA ASN A 11 -12.58 19.97 -4.21
C ASN A 11 -11.37 20.22 -3.30
N ALA A 12 -11.56 21.01 -2.24
CA ALA A 12 -10.50 21.38 -1.29
C ALA A 12 -9.81 20.15 -0.66
N ILE A 13 -10.56 19.07 -0.37
CA ILE A 13 -9.99 17.85 0.24
C ILE A 13 -9.05 17.15 -0.75
N MET A 14 -9.41 17.10 -2.03
CA MET A 14 -8.56 16.47 -3.05
C MET A 14 -7.31 17.31 -3.32
N HIS A 15 -7.45 18.63 -3.38
CA HIS A 15 -6.31 19.53 -3.54
C HIS A 15 -5.32 19.37 -2.38
N ASP A 16 -5.80 19.37 -1.14
CA ASP A 16 -4.95 19.18 0.04
C ASP A 16 -4.30 17.79 0.06
N PHE A 17 -5.03 16.74 -0.30
CA PHE A 17 -4.47 15.40 -0.41
C PHE A 17 -3.31 15.33 -1.41
N LEU A 18 -3.51 15.85 -2.64
CA LEU A 18 -2.50 15.83 -3.68
C LEU A 18 -1.29 16.72 -3.32
N HIS A 19 -1.54 17.88 -2.73
CA HIS A 19 -0.48 18.78 -2.25
C HIS A 19 0.38 18.11 -1.19
N ASN A 20 -0.25 17.53 -0.17
CA ASN A 20 0.43 16.84 0.92
C ASN A 20 1.17 15.59 0.42
N LEU A 21 0.60 14.86 -0.54
CA LEU A 21 1.27 13.72 -1.17
C LEU A 21 2.51 14.14 -1.97
N MET A 22 2.45 15.28 -2.67
CA MET A 22 3.55 15.80 -3.48
C MET A 22 4.69 16.38 -2.63
N ILE A 23 4.36 17.03 -1.52
CA ILE A 23 5.33 17.59 -0.58
C ILE A 23 5.90 16.50 0.36
N GLY A 24 5.25 15.35 0.42
CA GLY A 24 5.67 14.23 1.28
C GLY A 24 5.19 14.36 2.73
N GLU A 25 4.18 15.18 2.98
CA GLU A 25 3.60 15.33 4.32
C GLU A 25 2.75 14.10 4.68
N ILE A 26 3.06 13.51 5.85
CA ILE A 26 2.36 12.34 6.38
C ILE A 26 1.14 12.78 7.20
N THR A 27 0.04 13.03 6.49
CA THR A 27 -1.30 13.18 7.07
C THR A 27 -1.95 11.81 7.28
N TRP A 28 -3.12 11.78 7.92
CA TRP A 28 -3.89 10.54 8.05
C TRP A 28 -4.26 9.94 6.69
N LEU A 29 -4.64 10.78 5.72
CA LEU A 29 -5.09 10.31 4.41
C LEU A 29 -3.91 9.82 3.55
N THR A 30 -2.79 10.57 3.54
CA THR A 30 -1.57 10.14 2.83
C THR A 30 -0.94 8.92 3.49
N GLY A 31 -1.02 8.78 4.82
CA GLY A 31 -0.58 7.59 5.54
C GLY A 31 -1.38 6.33 5.15
N ILE A 32 -2.71 6.40 5.11
CA ILE A 32 -3.56 5.28 4.66
C ILE A 32 -3.27 4.93 3.20
N PHE A 33 -3.08 5.93 2.34
CA PHE A 33 -2.70 5.73 0.94
C PHE A 33 -1.38 4.95 0.81
N TRP A 34 -0.34 5.33 1.58
CA TRP A 34 0.92 4.60 1.58
C TRP A 34 0.81 3.20 2.18
N LEU A 35 -0.02 2.99 3.20
CA LEU A 35 -0.30 1.64 3.72
C LEU A 35 -0.96 0.75 2.67
N ALA A 36 -1.89 1.29 1.87
CA ALA A 36 -2.52 0.55 0.79
C ALA A 36 -1.48 0.14 -0.28
N ILE A 37 -0.58 1.06 -0.66
CA ILE A 37 0.52 0.75 -1.58
C ILE A 37 1.43 -0.34 -1.00
N ALA A 38 1.83 -0.21 0.27
CA ALA A 38 2.67 -1.19 0.94
C ALA A 38 2.00 -2.57 0.99
N ALA A 39 0.70 -2.62 1.26
CA ALA A 39 -0.08 -3.86 1.25
C ALA A 39 -0.06 -4.51 -0.15
N ILE A 40 -0.32 -3.75 -1.23
CA ILE A 40 -0.31 -4.27 -2.61
C ILE A 40 1.07 -4.83 -2.98
N ILE A 41 2.13 -4.07 -2.72
CA ILE A 41 3.51 -4.52 -3.01
C ILE A 41 3.84 -5.77 -2.20
N SER A 42 3.43 -5.83 -0.94
CA SER A 42 3.68 -6.99 -0.07
C SER A 42 2.89 -8.23 -0.49
N MET A 43 1.67 -8.09 -1.04
CA MET A 43 0.93 -9.23 -1.58
C MET A 43 1.68 -9.83 -2.76
N ILE A 44 2.22 -8.99 -3.66
CA ILE A 44 2.98 -9.46 -4.81
C ILE A 44 4.27 -10.15 -4.35
N GLY A 45 5.05 -9.48 -3.49
CA GLY A 45 6.29 -10.05 -2.95
C GLY A 45 6.06 -11.33 -2.14
N GLY A 46 5.01 -11.35 -1.33
CA GLY A 46 4.60 -12.51 -0.56
C GLY A 46 4.16 -13.67 -1.44
N ALA A 47 3.37 -13.43 -2.49
CA ALA A 47 2.95 -14.47 -3.42
C ALA A 47 4.14 -15.09 -4.17
N ILE A 48 5.09 -14.27 -4.64
CA ILE A 48 6.33 -14.75 -5.25
C ILE A 48 7.14 -15.56 -4.24
N GLY A 49 7.27 -15.07 -3.01
CA GLY A 49 7.95 -15.78 -1.92
C GLY A 49 7.31 -17.14 -1.63
N GLY A 50 5.98 -17.19 -1.54
CA GLY A 50 5.22 -18.43 -1.33
C GLY A 50 5.44 -19.45 -2.45
N ILE A 51 5.37 -19.01 -3.71
CA ILE A 51 5.69 -19.84 -4.89
C ILE A 51 7.10 -20.43 -4.78
N LEU A 52 8.09 -19.60 -4.46
CA LEU A 52 9.50 -20.03 -4.39
C LEU A 52 9.75 -21.00 -3.22
N LEU A 53 9.11 -20.79 -2.08
CA LEU A 53 9.35 -21.57 -0.86
C LEU A 53 8.64 -22.92 -0.88
N ALA A 54 7.38 -22.95 -1.35
CA ALA A 54 6.48 -24.08 -1.14
C ALA A 54 5.68 -24.49 -2.39
N GLY A 55 5.91 -23.86 -3.54
CA GLY A 55 5.15 -24.12 -4.77
C GLY A 55 5.26 -25.55 -5.28
N LYS A 56 6.37 -26.25 -5.00
CA LYS A 56 6.58 -27.65 -5.38
C LYS A 56 5.78 -28.65 -4.53
N ASP A 57 5.46 -28.28 -3.29
CA ASP A 57 4.84 -29.19 -2.31
C ASP A 57 3.34 -28.92 -2.17
N LEU A 58 2.92 -27.65 -2.17
CA LEU A 58 1.52 -27.22 -2.05
C LEU A 58 0.84 -26.94 -3.40
N GLY A 59 1.61 -26.87 -4.48
CA GLY A 59 1.16 -26.35 -5.77
C GLY A 59 1.27 -24.82 -5.86
N TYR A 60 1.55 -24.34 -7.06
CA TYR A 60 1.85 -22.92 -7.30
C TYR A 60 0.72 -21.97 -6.93
N GLU A 61 -0.53 -22.35 -7.20
CA GLU A 61 -1.69 -21.51 -6.95
C GLU A 61 -1.94 -21.31 -5.44
N LEU A 62 -1.96 -22.40 -4.67
CA LEU A 62 -2.15 -22.34 -3.23
C LEU A 62 -0.97 -21.64 -2.53
N ALA A 63 0.26 -21.91 -2.98
CA ALA A 63 1.45 -21.26 -2.46
C ALA A 63 1.44 -19.74 -2.73
N ALA A 64 0.98 -19.31 -3.90
CA ALA A 64 0.80 -17.90 -4.22
C ALA A 64 -0.30 -17.24 -3.36
N LEU A 65 -1.42 -17.93 -3.17
CA LEU A 65 -2.55 -17.44 -2.37
C LEU A 65 -2.14 -17.22 -0.90
N LEU A 66 -1.47 -18.22 -0.31
CA LEU A 66 -0.98 -18.13 1.07
C LEU A 66 0.13 -17.08 1.20
N GLY A 67 1.10 -17.09 0.30
CA GLY A 67 2.16 -16.09 0.28
C GLY A 67 1.61 -14.67 0.14
N GLY A 68 0.64 -14.46 -0.75
CA GLY A 68 -0.01 -13.17 -0.96
C GLY A 68 -0.84 -12.72 0.24
N LEU A 69 -1.53 -13.64 0.93
CA LEU A 69 -2.29 -13.34 2.14
C LEU A 69 -1.39 -12.97 3.32
N PHE A 70 -0.28 -13.69 3.50
CA PHE A 70 0.62 -13.49 4.65
C PHE A 70 1.76 -12.49 4.40
N GLY A 71 2.06 -12.14 3.15
CA GLY A 71 2.99 -11.05 2.82
C GLY A 71 2.66 -9.74 3.54
N PRO A 72 1.39 -9.27 3.48
CA PRO A 72 0.94 -8.10 4.22
C PRO A 72 0.97 -8.23 5.75
N ALA A 73 0.90 -9.45 6.29
CA ALA A 73 0.85 -9.65 7.75
C ALA A 73 2.11 -9.14 8.45
N GLY A 74 3.28 -9.26 7.82
CA GLY A 74 4.52 -8.66 8.30
C GLY A 74 4.71 -7.20 7.86
N VAL A 75 4.33 -6.88 6.62
CA VAL A 75 4.61 -5.56 6.03
C VAL A 75 3.71 -4.46 6.60
N ILE A 76 2.42 -4.71 6.81
CA ILE A 76 1.49 -3.66 7.28
C ILE A 76 1.89 -3.12 8.67
N PRO A 77 2.18 -3.95 9.70
CA PRO A 77 2.59 -3.44 11.00
C PRO A 77 3.89 -2.63 10.93
N VAL A 78 4.88 -3.11 10.17
CA VAL A 78 6.18 -2.44 10.02
C VAL A 78 6.02 -1.11 9.27
N ALA A 79 5.25 -1.10 8.18
CA ALA A 79 4.96 0.12 7.43
C ALA A 79 4.20 1.14 8.28
N MET A 80 3.26 0.69 9.11
CA MET A 80 2.52 1.56 10.03
C MET A 80 3.46 2.23 11.05
N ILE A 81 4.37 1.46 11.65
CA ILE A 81 5.39 1.99 12.56
C ILE A 81 6.30 2.98 11.82
N GLY A 82 6.76 2.63 10.61
CA GLY A 82 7.59 3.50 9.78
C GLY A 82 6.92 4.84 9.46
N LEU A 83 5.64 4.83 9.09
CA LEU A 83 4.88 6.05 8.82
C LEU A 83 4.67 6.91 10.08
N VAL A 84 4.45 6.28 11.24
CA VAL A 84 4.36 7.00 12.52
C VAL A 84 5.70 7.67 12.84
N ILE A 85 6.82 6.97 12.68
CA ILE A 85 8.16 7.55 12.92
C ILE A 85 8.42 8.70 11.95
N LEU A 86 8.14 8.52 10.66
CA LEU A 86 8.35 9.56 9.64
C LEU A 86 7.48 10.80 9.88
N LYS A 87 6.31 10.66 10.49
CA LYS A 87 5.47 11.79 10.89
C LYS A 87 6.05 12.60 12.06
N LEU A 88 6.90 11.98 12.89
CA LEU A 88 7.49 12.60 14.08
C LEU A 88 8.83 13.29 13.82
N VAL A 89 9.42 13.08 12.64
CA VAL A 89 10.68 13.70 12.18
C VAL A 89 10.37 14.90 11.31
#